data_AF-A0A369JK52-F1
#
_entry.id   AF-A0A369JK52-F1
#
_cell.length_a   1.000
_cell.length_b   1.000
_cell.length_c   1.000
_cell.angle_alpha   90.00
_cell.angle_beta   90.00
_cell.angle_gamma   90.00
#
_symmetry.space_group_name_H-M   'P 1'
#
loop_
_entity.id
_entity.type
_entity.pdbx_description
1 polymer ?
#
loop_
_entity_poly.entity_id
_entity_poly.type
_entity_poly.pdbx_seq_one_letter_code
_entity_poly.pdbx_strand_id
1 'polypeptide(L)'
;MLISGDLVLDFFDRNLPSDPDLEVWVEHPSALDIGRWFLTIGYIYIPSNDRFRDFKAAHIRGTAAWIIEGGINITPIPVRRFIFRNRLTEKTIILRTVGGSPLQAILNFPSTCTMNIVSHDVAVSFYPRATFE
;
A
#
# COMPACT_ATOMS: atom_id res chain seq x y z
N MET A 1 4.87 -2.77 -8.27
CA MET A 1 4.47 -3.04 -6.88
C MET A 1 5.66 -2.73 -6.00
N LEU A 2 5.44 -2.02 -4.89
CA LEU A 2 6.46 -1.70 -3.91
C LEU A 2 5.95 -2.07 -2.52
N ILE A 3 6.84 -2.53 -1.64
CA ILE A 3 6.57 -2.75 -0.23
C ILE A 3 7.21 -1.58 0.52
N SER A 4 6.51 -1.03 1.52
CA SER A 4 6.98 0.10 2.32
C SER A 4 6.37 0.04 3.73
N GLY A 5 6.48 1.13 4.51
CA GLY A 5 5.97 1.21 5.87
C GLY A 5 6.87 0.56 6.92
N ASP A 6 6.29 0.31 8.09
CA ASP A 6 7.02 -0.10 9.30
C ASP A 6 7.73 -1.45 9.12
N LEU A 7 7.14 -2.38 8.35
CA LEU A 7 7.80 -3.65 8.01
C LEU A 7 9.14 -3.46 7.32
N VAL A 8 9.23 -2.48 6.42
CA VAL A 8 10.47 -2.20 5.71
C VAL A 8 11.46 -1.45 6.60
N LEU A 9 10.96 -0.59 7.49
CA LEU A 9 11.79 0.06 8.50
C LEU A 9 12.45 -0.99 9.41
N ASP A 10 11.65 -1.91 9.97
CA ASP A 10 12.13 -3.02 10.79
C ASP A 10 13.17 -3.88 10.05
N PHE A 11 12.91 -4.16 8.77
CA PHE A 11 13.84 -4.90 7.91
C PHE A 11 15.21 -4.22 7.80
N PHE A 12 15.25 -2.90 7.61
CA PHE A 12 16.52 -2.15 7.52
C PHE A 12 17.19 -1.92 8.87
N ASP A 13 16.40 -1.70 9.93
CA ASP A 13 16.88 -1.43 11.28
C ASP A 13 17.41 -2.69 11.99
N ARG A 14 17.07 -3.88 11.46
CA ARG A 14 17.45 -5.20 12.04
C ARG A 14 17.01 -5.36 13.50
N ASN A 15 15.98 -4.62 13.89
CA ASN A 15 15.41 -4.66 15.23
C ASN A 15 14.50 -5.88 15.43
N LEU A 16 14.26 -6.25 16.69
CA LEU A 16 13.35 -7.35 17.06
C LEU A 16 11.95 -7.12 16.46
N PRO A 17 11.26 -8.18 16.00
CA PRO A 17 10.05 -8.01 15.21
C PRO A 17 8.95 -7.31 16.01
N SER A 18 8.55 -6.12 15.56
CA SER A 18 7.36 -5.40 16.06
C SER A 18 6.05 -6.02 15.54
N ASP A 19 6.17 -7.06 14.71
CA ASP A 19 5.13 -7.70 13.92
C ASP A 19 4.22 -6.75 13.13
N PRO A 20 4.81 -5.87 12.29
CA PRO A 20 4.05 -4.87 11.56
C PRO A 20 3.24 -5.48 10.40
N ASP A 21 2.13 -4.81 10.06
CA ASP A 21 1.34 -5.17 8.88
C ASP A 21 2.16 -5.01 7.59
N LEU A 22 1.95 -5.91 6.63
CA LEU A 22 2.59 -5.80 5.31
C LEU A 22 1.90 -4.71 4.48
N GLU A 23 2.59 -3.62 4.20
CA GLU A 23 2.06 -2.54 3.38
C GLU A 23 2.58 -2.59 1.93
N VAL A 24 1.65 -2.76 0.99
CA VAL A 24 1.91 -2.90 -0.44
C VAL A 24 1.33 -1.72 -1.19
N TRP A 25 2.17 -1.04 -1.97
CA TRP A 25 1.84 0.10 -2.80
C TRP A 25 1.78 -0.27 -4.27
N VAL A 26 0.67 0.06 -4.92
CA VAL A 26 0.41 -0.28 -6.33
C VAL A 26 -0.31 0.85 -7.05
N GLU A 27 -0.16 0.86 -8.37
CA GLU A 27 -1.03 1.67 -9.22
C GLU A 27 -2.47 1.18 -9.09
N HIS A 28 -3.42 2.10 -9.04
CA HIS A 28 -4.82 1.75 -8.83
C HIS A 28 -5.36 0.70 -9.82
N PRO A 29 -5.09 0.76 -11.13
CA PRO A 29 -5.56 -0.27 -12.08
C PRO A 29 -5.08 -1.69 -11.74
N SER A 30 -3.87 -1.83 -11.22
CA SER A 30 -3.26 -3.13 -10.87
C SER A 30 -3.79 -3.71 -9.56
N ALA A 31 -4.51 -2.92 -8.77
CA ALA A 31 -4.97 -3.33 -7.44
C ALA A 31 -6.02 -4.45 -7.48
N LEU A 32 -6.83 -4.52 -8.54
CA LEU A 32 -7.87 -5.54 -8.66
C LEU A 32 -7.27 -6.95 -8.73
N ASP A 33 -6.24 -7.13 -9.56
CA ASP A 33 -5.62 -8.44 -9.76
C ASP A 33 -4.79 -8.86 -8.55
N ILE A 34 -4.07 -7.93 -7.95
CA ILE A 34 -3.28 -8.18 -6.73
C ILE A 34 -4.21 -8.52 -5.55
N GLY A 35 -5.30 -7.77 -5.37
CA GLY A 35 -6.27 -8.05 -4.32
C GLY A 35 -7.00 -9.38 -4.53
N ARG A 36 -7.31 -9.74 -5.79
CA ARG A 36 -7.83 -11.08 -6.11
C ARG A 36 -6.83 -12.18 -5.75
N TRP A 37 -5.56 -11.98 -6.06
CA TRP A 37 -4.52 -12.92 -5.69
C TRP A 37 -4.43 -13.11 -4.17
N PHE A 38 -4.53 -12.03 -3.37
CA PHE A 38 -4.62 -12.14 -1.91
C PHE A 38 -5.78 -13.03 -1.45
N LEU A 39 -6.95 -12.90 -2.09
CA LEU A 39 -8.09 -13.78 -1.82
C LEU A 39 -7.79 -15.25 -2.16
N THR A 40 -7.07 -15.51 -3.27
CA THR A 40 -6.71 -16.89 -3.65
C THR A 40 -5.73 -17.56 -2.69
N ILE A 41 -4.87 -16.80 -2.02
CA ILE A 41 -3.88 -17.32 -1.06
C ILE A 41 -4.41 -17.33 0.38
N GLY A 42 -5.72 -17.15 0.59
CA GLY A 42 -6.39 -17.36 1.87
C GLY A 42 -6.58 -16.12 2.75
N TYR A 43 -6.34 -14.91 2.22
CA TYR A 43 -6.74 -13.69 2.92
C TYR A 43 -8.21 -13.37 2.65
N ILE A 44 -8.84 -12.67 3.58
CA ILE A 44 -10.17 -12.09 3.40
C ILE A 44 -10.08 -10.57 3.34
N TYR A 45 -10.87 -9.97 2.47
CA TYR A 45 -11.02 -8.51 2.44
C TYR A 45 -11.81 -8.03 3.67
N ILE A 46 -11.29 -7.00 4.33
CA ILE A 46 -11.93 -6.34 5.46
C ILE A 46 -12.50 -5.00 4.97
N PRO A 47 -13.83 -4.89 4.83
CA PRO A 47 -14.46 -3.69 4.30
C PRO A 47 -14.30 -2.52 5.29
N SER A 48 -13.90 -1.36 4.78
CA SER A 48 -13.75 -0.15 5.62
C SER A 48 -15.09 0.41 6.11
N ASN A 49 -16.21 0.04 5.48
CA ASN A 49 -17.56 0.29 5.95
C ASN A 49 -18.52 -0.79 5.43
N ASP A 50 -19.65 -0.98 6.11
CA ASP A 50 -20.61 -2.06 5.84
C ASP A 50 -21.22 -2.05 4.42
N ARG A 51 -21.11 -0.94 3.69
CA ARG A 51 -21.76 -0.78 2.38
C ARG A 51 -21.05 -1.53 1.25
N PHE A 52 -19.76 -1.86 1.39
CA PHE A 52 -18.96 -2.50 0.33
C PHE A 52 -18.22 -3.72 0.85
N ARG A 53 -18.98 -4.79 1.13
CA ARG A 53 -18.43 -6.07 1.65
C ARG A 53 -17.58 -6.82 0.64
N ASP A 54 -17.83 -6.61 -0.65
CA ASP A 54 -17.06 -7.20 -1.74
C ASP A 54 -15.91 -6.29 -2.17
N PHE A 55 -14.73 -6.90 -2.33
CA PHE A 55 -13.52 -6.18 -2.74
C PHE A 55 -13.64 -5.57 -4.13
N LYS A 56 -14.22 -6.31 -5.10
CA LYS A 56 -14.37 -5.81 -6.48
C LYS A 56 -15.29 -4.58 -6.52
N ALA A 57 -16.41 -4.60 -5.79
CA ALA A 57 -17.30 -3.46 -5.65
C ALA A 57 -16.60 -2.25 -5.00
N ALA A 58 -15.80 -2.48 -3.95
CA ALA A 58 -15.02 -1.43 -3.30
C ALA A 58 -13.96 -0.83 -4.25
N HIS A 59 -13.32 -1.66 -5.06
CA HIS A 59 -12.35 -1.23 -6.08
C HIS A 59 -12.99 -0.35 -7.16
N ILE A 60 -14.11 -0.79 -7.77
CA ILE A 60 -14.84 -0.04 -8.80
C ILE A 60 -15.26 1.35 -8.30
N ARG A 61 -15.74 1.41 -7.04
CA ARG A 61 -16.07 2.71 -6.42
C ARG A 61 -14.83 3.59 -6.24
N GLY A 62 -13.71 3.00 -5.85
CA GLY A 62 -12.41 3.69 -5.79
C GLY A 62 -12.05 4.32 -7.13
N THR A 63 -12.24 3.58 -8.22
CA THR A 63 -12.01 4.06 -9.59
C THR A 63 -12.93 5.23 -9.95
N ALA A 64 -14.23 5.10 -9.67
CA ALA A 64 -15.20 6.16 -9.97
C ALA A 64 -14.91 7.46 -9.18
N ALA A 65 -14.58 7.34 -7.89
CA ALA A 65 -14.19 8.48 -7.07
C ALA A 65 -12.92 9.15 -7.63
N TRP A 66 -11.91 8.36 -7.99
CA TRP A 66 -10.69 8.86 -8.62
C TRP A 66 -10.96 9.58 -9.95
N ILE A 67 -11.83 9.06 -10.82
CA ILE A 67 -12.18 9.73 -12.10
C ILE A 67 -12.85 11.09 -11.85
N ILE A 68 -13.74 11.17 -10.85
CA ILE A 68 -14.50 12.39 -10.55
C ILE A 68 -13.60 13.44 -9.88
N GLU A 69 -12.74 13.03 -8.94
CA GLU A 69 -11.86 13.92 -8.18
C GLU A 69 -10.61 14.32 -8.97
N GLY A 70 -10.13 13.46 -9.86
CA GLY A 70 -8.85 13.58 -10.57
C GLY A 70 -8.87 14.43 -11.83
N GLY A 71 -9.82 15.35 -12.00
CA GLY A 71 -9.93 16.24 -13.16
C GLY A 71 -8.58 16.84 -13.61
N ILE A 72 -7.95 16.20 -14.60
CA ILE A 72 -6.85 16.70 -15.43
C ILE A 72 -5.48 16.95 -14.73
N ASN A 73 -5.22 16.54 -13.48
CA ASN A 73 -3.86 16.74 -12.90
C ASN A 73 -3.21 15.52 -12.24
N ILE A 74 -1.96 15.31 -12.64
CA ILE A 74 -1.15 14.09 -12.65
C ILE A 74 -0.35 13.96 -11.33
N THR A 75 -0.99 14.19 -10.18
CA THR A 75 -0.36 13.91 -8.88
C THR A 75 -0.72 12.49 -8.44
N PRO A 76 0.20 11.74 -7.80
CA PRO A 76 -0.12 10.44 -7.22
C PRO A 76 -0.97 10.65 -5.98
N ILE A 77 -2.26 10.93 -6.19
CA ILE A 77 -3.24 11.01 -5.13
C ILE A 77 -3.44 9.59 -4.62
N PRO A 78 -3.30 9.34 -3.29
CA PRO A 78 -3.74 8.09 -2.70
C PRO A 78 -5.20 7.86 -3.04
N VAL A 79 -5.49 6.82 -3.82
CA VAL A 79 -6.85 6.55 -4.31
C VAL A 79 -7.64 5.84 -3.21
N ARG A 80 -7.11 4.71 -2.72
CA ARG A 80 -7.76 3.89 -1.69
C ARG A 80 -6.75 3.06 -0.92
N ARG A 81 -7.13 2.77 0.33
CA ARG A 81 -6.54 1.74 1.19
C ARG A 81 -7.52 0.57 1.29
N PHE A 82 -7.05 -0.63 1.01
CA PHE A 82 -7.78 -1.88 1.22
C PHE A 82 -7.04 -2.74 2.25
N ILE A 83 -7.79 -3.44 3.08
CA ILE A 83 -7.23 -4.26 4.16
C ILE A 83 -7.59 -5.71 3.88
N PHE A 84 -6.62 -6.59 3.97
CA PHE A 84 -6.78 -8.02 3.82
C PHE A 84 -6.23 -8.72 5.06
N ARG A 85 -6.98 -9.63 5.67
CA ARG A 85 -6.54 -10.34 6.88
C ARG A 85 -6.59 -11.84 6.66
N ASN A 86 -5.54 -12.54 7.07
CA ASN A 86 -5.54 -14.00 7.13
C ASN A 86 -6.08 -14.42 8.49
N ARG A 87 -7.16 -15.20 8.54
CA ARG A 87 -7.81 -15.62 9.79
C ARG A 87 -7.02 -16.65 10.59
N LEU A 88 -6.09 -17.37 9.95
CA LEU A 88 -5.31 -18.42 10.60
C LEU A 88 -4.04 -17.85 11.24
N THR A 89 -3.36 -16.96 10.53
CA THR A 89 -2.09 -16.36 10.98
C THR A 89 -2.27 -15.01 11.65
N GLU A 90 -3.46 -14.43 11.58
CA GLU A 90 -3.80 -13.08 12.02
C GLU A 90 -2.99 -11.96 11.32
N LYS A 91 -2.22 -12.32 10.28
CA LYS A 91 -1.45 -11.35 9.48
C LYS A 91 -2.36 -10.49 8.64
N THR A 92 -2.05 -9.21 8.59
CA THR A 92 -2.76 -8.23 7.78
C THR A 92 -1.87 -7.71 6.66
N ILE A 93 -2.47 -7.56 5.48
CA ILE A 93 -1.90 -6.87 4.33
C ILE A 93 -2.71 -5.59 4.10
N ILE A 94 -2.01 -4.47 4.03
CA ILE A 94 -2.58 -3.18 3.65
C ILE A 94 -2.19 -2.92 2.19
N LEU A 95 -3.18 -2.97 1.29
CA LEU A 95 -3.01 -2.61 -0.11
C LEU A 95 -3.35 -1.13 -0.32
N ARG A 96 -2.33 -0.30 -0.51
CA ARG A 96 -2.48 1.11 -0.87
C ARG A 96 -2.40 1.29 -2.38
N THR A 97 -3.35 2.05 -2.89
CA THR A 97 -3.48 2.30 -4.33
C THR A 97 -3.29 3.79 -4.62
N VAL A 98 -2.62 4.08 -5.72
CA VAL A 98 -2.32 5.47 -6.13
C VAL A 98 -2.67 5.69 -7.59
N GLY A 99 -3.08 6.92 -7.91
CA GLY A 99 -3.30 7.35 -9.29
C GLY A 99 -1.98 7.81 -9.90
N GLY A 100 -1.18 6.91 -10.46
CA GLY A 100 0.16 7.19 -10.97
C GLY A 100 1.23 6.39 -10.24
N SER A 101 2.45 6.92 -10.13
CA SER A 101 3.61 6.18 -9.63
C SER A 101 3.55 5.92 -8.11
N PRO A 102 3.62 4.65 -7.66
CA PRO A 102 3.77 4.30 -6.23
C PRO A 102 5.03 4.89 -5.60
N LEU A 103 6.14 4.91 -6.34
CA LEU A 103 7.40 5.49 -5.85
C LEU A 103 7.23 6.98 -5.54
N GLN A 104 6.61 7.73 -6.45
CA GLN A 104 6.37 9.16 -6.25
C GLN A 104 5.43 9.39 -5.05
N ALA A 105 4.42 8.53 -4.84
CA ALA A 105 3.54 8.63 -3.69
C ALA A 105 4.27 8.40 -2.36
N ILE A 106 5.14 7.39 -2.30
CA ILE A 106 5.94 7.07 -1.11
C ILE A 106 6.92 8.21 -0.78
N LEU A 107 7.60 8.76 -1.79
CA LEU A 107 8.57 9.85 -1.59
C LEU A 107 7.92 11.19 -1.18
N ASN A 108 6.63 11.38 -1.49
CA ASN A 108 5.86 12.55 -1.05
C ASN A 108 5.05 12.28 0.23
N PHE A 109 5.24 11.13 0.88
CA PHE A 109 4.52 10.81 2.10
C PHE A 109 5.01 11.71 3.26
N PRO A 110 4.12 12.20 4.15
CA PRO A 110 4.51 13.15 5.21
C PRO A 110 5.55 12.62 6.22
N SER A 111 5.77 11.31 6.27
CA SER A 111 6.72 10.66 7.15
C SER A 111 7.92 10.15 6.36
N THR A 112 9.10 10.69 6.64
CA THR A 112 10.36 10.25 6.04
C THR A 112 10.74 8.82 6.45
N CYS A 113 10.25 8.34 7.60
CA CYS A 113 10.42 6.94 8.04
C CYS A 113 9.78 5.94 7.07
N THR A 114 8.79 6.38 6.29
CA THR A 114 8.08 5.58 5.28
C THR A 114 8.80 5.58 3.93
N MET A 115 9.88 6.33 3.73
CA MET A 115 10.53 6.37 2.41
C MET A 115 11.35 5.12 2.09
N ASN A 116 11.43 4.14 2.97
CA ASN A 116 12.10 2.87 2.70
C ASN A 116 11.24 1.96 1.82
N ILE A 117 11.86 1.34 0.83
CA ILE A 117 11.16 0.62 -0.23
C ILE A 117 11.84 -0.72 -0.50
N VAL A 118 11.03 -1.76 -0.62
CA VAL A 118 11.44 -3.06 -1.13
C VAL A 118 10.65 -3.36 -2.40
N SER A 119 11.34 -3.79 -3.44
CA SER A 119 10.77 -4.28 -4.69
C SER A 119 11.11 -5.76 -4.86
N HIS A 120 10.87 -6.33 -6.03
CA HIS A 120 11.15 -7.74 -6.29
C HIS A 120 12.64 -8.12 -6.30
N ASP A 121 13.52 -7.16 -6.57
CA ASP A 121 14.95 -7.38 -6.84
C ASP A 121 15.86 -6.41 -6.08
N VAL A 122 15.34 -5.27 -5.60
CA VAL A 122 16.11 -4.28 -4.86
C VAL A 122 15.37 -3.78 -3.62
N ALA A 123 16.13 -3.53 -2.56
CA ALA A 123 15.71 -2.83 -1.35
C ALA A 123 16.51 -1.52 -1.23
N VAL A 124 15.81 -0.40 -1.04
CA VAL A 124 16.40 0.95 -0.96
C VAL A 124 15.89 1.65 0.30
N SER A 125 16.81 2.21 1.07
CA SER A 125 16.52 3.08 2.20
C SER A 125 16.92 4.52 1.86
N PHE A 126 15.97 5.45 1.96
CA PHE A 126 16.20 6.87 1.65
C PHE A 126 16.39 7.64 2.95
N TYR A 127 17.52 8.36 3.04
CA TYR A 127 17.85 9.18 4.19
C TYR A 127 17.91 10.64 3.77
N PRO A 128 17.18 11.56 4.43
CA PRO A 128 17.37 12.99 4.20
C PRO A 128 18.83 13.35 4.45
N ARG A 129 19.45 14.15 3.57
CA ARG A 129 20.85 14.54 3.71
C ARG A 129 21.17 15.13 5.09
N ALA A 130 20.22 15.87 5.68
CA ALA A 130 20.33 16.44 7.02
C ALA A 130 20.46 15.42 8.16
N THR A 131 20.28 14.12 7.92
CA THR A 131 20.51 13.06 8.93
C THR A 131 21.98 12.66 9.07
N PHE A 132 22.85 13.14 8.18
CA PHE A 132 24.29 12.86 8.18
C PHE A 132 25.15 14.01 8.74
N GLU A 133 24.53 15.10 9.18
CA GLU A 133 25.16 16.27 9.82
C GLU A 133 24.84 16.27 11.31
#